data_AF-A0A9X1PUT2-F1
#
_entry.id   AF-A0A9X1PUT2-F1
#
_cell.length_a   1.000
_cell.length_b   1.000
_cell.length_c   1.000
_cell.angle_alpha   90.00
_cell.angle_beta   90.00
_cell.angle_gamma   90.00
#
_symmetry.space_group_name_H-M   'P 1'
#
loop_
_entity.id
_entity.type
_entity.pdbx_description
1 polymer ?
#
loop_
_entity_poly.entity_id
_entity_poly.type
_entity_poly.pdbx_seq_one_letter_code
_entity_poly.pdbx_strand_id
1 'polypeptide(L)'
;MKLSTVRLGQGRTAAARLQKKHCVVLPYPDVGALIASGADWRERAAAETDERHRMDDISYAPLITRPSKIVRVGPNYAARVRETGTSFPTVPVFSVGQGGQGVAGARDAICLPAEGRNVDWGVELGLVIGCRTRGVPARTALRHVAGYTVVNGVTARSDSGSAPASGLSTDVTLVGPAMVTTDDVPMGGRGLTMSCVIDGRVRQRANTSQLIFDVATVIAHVSTVTTLLPGDLITTGRPAGSGTGREPEVLLYPGVDMVTEIKGVGELRNSVVRSGPQ
;
A
#
# COMPACT_ATOMS: atom_id res chain seq x y z
N MET A 1 17.41 -1.12 4.88
CA MET A 1 16.91 0.01 5.69
C MET A 1 15.38 0.00 5.73
N LYS A 2 14.77 0.38 6.87
CA LYS A 2 13.32 0.61 6.99
C LYS A 2 13.00 2.09 7.22
N LEU A 3 12.10 2.64 6.41
CA LEU A 3 11.67 4.04 6.48
C LEU A 3 10.18 4.13 6.72
N SER A 4 9.75 5.10 7.51
CA SER A 4 8.34 5.36 7.81
C SER A 4 8.07 6.86 7.80
N THR A 5 6.80 7.24 7.81
CA THR A 5 6.40 8.61 8.09
C THR A 5 5.70 8.62 9.43
N VAL A 6 6.16 9.45 10.35
CA VAL A 6 5.60 9.60 11.69
C VAL A 6 4.88 10.93 11.81
N ARG A 7 3.82 10.97 12.62
CA ARG A 7 3.19 12.20 13.06
C ARG A 7 4.03 12.81 14.17
N LEU A 8 4.40 14.05 13.98
CA LEU A 8 4.95 14.91 15.01
C LEU A 8 3.80 15.75 15.59
N GLY A 9 3.94 16.25 16.81
CA GLY A 9 2.93 17.13 17.41
C GLY A 9 2.55 18.30 16.49
N GLN A 10 1.39 18.93 16.75
CA GLN A 10 0.89 20.08 16.00
C GLN A 10 0.56 19.80 14.51
N GLY A 11 0.14 18.58 14.18
CA GLY A 11 -0.31 18.21 12.83
C GLY A 11 0.82 18.10 11.79
N ARG A 12 2.08 18.09 12.23
CA ARG A 12 3.24 17.90 11.37
C ARG A 12 3.50 16.42 11.15
N THR A 13 4.16 16.08 10.05
CA THR A 13 4.70 14.74 9.80
C THR A 13 6.17 14.84 9.44
N ALA A 14 6.90 13.74 9.62
CA ALA A 14 8.26 13.63 9.15
C ALA A 14 8.59 12.20 8.69
N ALA A 15 9.46 12.08 7.69
CA ALA A 15 10.15 10.84 7.39
C ALA A 15 11.00 10.43 8.59
N ALA A 16 11.07 9.14 8.87
CA ALA A 16 11.87 8.59 9.94
C ALA A 16 12.52 7.28 9.52
N ARG A 17 13.80 7.10 9.86
CA ARG A 17 14.49 5.82 9.74
C ARG A 17 14.23 4.98 10.98
N LEU A 18 13.64 3.81 10.78
CA LEU A 18 13.30 2.91 11.88
C LEU A 18 14.52 2.09 12.32
N GLN A 19 14.73 2.02 13.63
CA GLN A 19 15.68 1.11 14.27
C GLN A 19 14.94 0.22 15.30
N LYS A 20 15.67 -0.68 15.96
CA LYS A 20 15.06 -1.70 16.85
C LYS A 20 14.29 -1.10 18.04
N LYS A 21 14.74 0.03 18.60
CA LYS A 21 14.18 0.63 19.83
C LYS A 21 13.69 2.07 19.67
N HIS A 22 14.10 2.74 18.59
CA HIS A 22 13.78 4.13 18.33
C HIS A 22 13.72 4.37 16.82
N CYS A 23 13.21 5.51 16.41
CA CYS A 23 13.37 6.04 15.07
C CYS A 23 14.23 7.31 15.10
N VAL A 24 14.92 7.57 14.00
CA VAL A 24 15.66 8.80 13.75
C VAL A 24 14.81 9.66 12.82
N VAL A 25 14.43 10.86 13.25
CA VAL A 25 13.58 11.78 12.47
C VAL A 25 14.44 12.48 11.44
N LEU A 26 13.98 12.51 10.19
CA LEU A 26 14.67 13.11 9.06
C LEU A 26 13.98 14.44 8.69
N PRO A 27 14.71 15.41 8.13
CA PRO A 27 14.19 16.74 7.81
C PRO A 27 13.35 16.77 6.52
N TYR A 28 12.46 15.78 6.36
CA TYR A 28 11.55 15.64 5.23
C TYR A 28 10.14 15.39 5.76
N PRO A 29 9.10 15.97 5.17
CA PRO A 29 7.72 15.84 5.68
C PRO A 29 7.18 14.41 5.61
N ASP A 30 7.65 13.59 4.65
CA ASP A 30 7.33 12.17 4.53
C ASP A 30 8.39 11.41 3.71
N VAL A 31 8.26 10.09 3.63
CA VAL A 31 9.18 9.22 2.87
C VAL A 31 9.19 9.57 1.37
N GLY A 32 8.06 10.01 0.81
CA GLY A 32 8.00 10.42 -0.59
C GLY A 32 8.85 11.65 -0.88
N ALA A 33 8.78 12.67 -0.02
CA ALA A 33 9.59 13.88 -0.12
C ALA A 33 11.09 13.59 0.08
N LEU A 34 11.43 12.67 0.98
CA LEU A 34 12.81 12.17 1.12
C LEU A 34 13.30 11.54 -0.19
N ILE A 35 12.53 10.63 -0.78
CA ILE A 35 12.87 9.96 -2.04
C ILE A 35 12.96 10.97 -3.21
N ALA A 36 12.08 11.96 -3.23
CA ALA A 36 12.07 13.02 -4.24
C ALA A 36 13.19 14.05 -4.06
N SER A 37 13.95 14.01 -2.95
CA SER A 37 14.99 15.00 -2.65
C SER A 37 16.25 14.88 -3.52
N GLY A 38 16.44 13.76 -4.22
CA GLY A 38 17.58 13.56 -5.12
C GLY A 38 17.97 12.09 -5.28
N ALA A 39 18.96 11.84 -6.15
CA ALA A 39 19.53 10.50 -6.33
C ALA A 39 20.23 9.99 -5.04
N ASP A 40 20.65 10.91 -4.18
CA ASP A 40 21.32 10.71 -2.89
C ASP A 40 20.34 10.55 -1.70
N TRP A 41 19.06 10.26 -1.96
CA TRP A 41 18.07 10.10 -0.89
C TRP A 41 18.43 8.98 0.10
N ARG A 42 19.17 7.96 -0.34
CA ARG A 42 19.59 6.84 0.53
C ARG A 42 20.63 7.29 1.54
N GLU A 43 21.58 8.11 1.12
CA GLU A 43 22.60 8.74 1.95
C GLU A 43 21.93 9.67 2.96
N ARG A 44 20.97 10.49 2.51
CA ARG A 44 20.16 11.36 3.39
C ARG A 44 19.33 10.56 4.39
N ALA A 45 18.78 9.41 3.98
CA ALA A 45 18.05 8.51 4.86
C ALA A 45 18.95 7.84 5.91
N ALA A 46 20.23 7.62 5.56
CA ALA A 46 21.24 7.07 6.46
C ALA A 46 21.82 8.11 7.43
N ALA A 47 21.57 9.41 7.20
CA ALA A 47 22.04 10.47 8.08
C ALA A 47 21.60 10.25 9.53
N GLU A 48 22.45 10.67 10.45
CA GLU A 48 22.11 10.77 11.86
C GLU A 48 21.58 12.16 12.16
N THR A 49 20.58 12.22 13.04
CA THR A 49 20.00 13.45 13.56
C THR A 49 19.85 13.33 15.08
N ASP A 50 19.78 14.48 15.75
CA ASP A 50 19.60 14.54 17.20
C ASP A 50 18.15 14.21 17.60
N GLU A 51 17.19 14.37 16.69
CA GLU A 51 15.78 14.11 16.97
C GLU A 51 15.45 12.61 16.83
N ARG A 52 15.23 11.96 17.97
CA ARG A 52 14.94 10.53 18.08
C ARG A 52 13.75 10.30 19.00
N HIS A 53 12.86 9.40 18.60
CA HIS A 53 11.69 9.00 19.40
C HIS A 53 11.71 7.49 19.65
N ARG A 54 11.28 7.04 20.82
CA ARG A 54 11.11 5.61 21.07
C ARG A 54 10.01 5.06 20.16
N MET A 55 10.10 3.79 19.77
CA MET A 55 9.09 3.17 18.91
C MET A 55 7.69 3.15 19.52
N ASP A 56 7.58 3.15 20.86
CA ASP A 56 6.29 3.16 21.57
C ASP A 56 5.64 4.55 21.60
N ASP A 57 6.43 5.61 21.37
CA ASP A 57 6.00 7.00 21.49
C ASP A 57 5.61 7.62 20.13
N ILE A 58 5.76 6.86 19.03
CA ILE A 58 5.46 7.35 17.68
C ILE A 58 4.04 6.98 17.23
N SER A 59 3.43 7.89 16.46
CA SER A 59 2.23 7.60 15.68
C SER A 59 2.60 7.53 14.20
N TYR A 60 2.18 6.48 13.50
CA TYR A 60 2.39 6.34 12.05
C TYR A 60 1.45 7.26 11.27
N ALA A 61 1.99 8.07 10.37
CA ALA A 61 1.23 8.72 9.31
C ALA A 61 1.11 7.76 8.09
N PRO A 62 0.35 8.10 7.04
CA PRO A 62 0.51 7.45 5.74
C PRO A 62 1.98 7.47 5.31
N LEU A 63 2.50 6.33 4.85
CA LEU A 63 3.92 6.21 4.45
C LEU A 63 4.34 7.32 3.46
N ILE A 64 3.47 7.62 2.49
CA ILE A 64 3.62 8.74 1.57
C ILE A 64 2.31 9.51 1.67
N THR A 65 2.36 10.74 2.19
CA THR A 65 1.15 11.50 2.49
C THR A 65 0.50 12.02 1.22
N ARG A 66 1.30 12.36 0.21
CA ARG A 66 0.85 12.95 -1.06
C ARG A 66 1.63 12.38 -2.25
N PRO A 67 1.47 11.10 -2.60
CA PRO A 67 2.05 10.59 -3.85
C PRO A 67 1.49 11.40 -5.03
N SER A 68 2.24 11.57 -6.12
CA SER A 68 1.69 12.28 -7.29
C SER A 68 0.60 11.45 -7.96
N LYS A 69 0.78 10.13 -7.97
CA LYS A 69 -0.21 9.15 -8.42
C LYS A 69 -0.09 7.82 -7.70
N ILE A 70 -1.20 7.09 -7.71
CA ILE A 70 -1.27 5.68 -7.32
C ILE A 70 -1.70 4.88 -8.53
N VAL A 71 -0.84 3.98 -9.00
CA VAL A 71 -1.17 3.01 -10.04
C VAL A 71 -1.69 1.75 -9.38
N ARG A 72 -2.91 1.34 -9.71
CA ARG A 72 -3.55 0.15 -9.14
C ARG A 72 -3.61 -0.93 -10.21
N VAL A 73 -2.83 -2.00 -10.04
CA VAL A 73 -2.90 -3.15 -10.94
C VAL A 73 -4.17 -3.94 -10.63
N GLY A 74 -4.86 -4.37 -11.69
CA GLY A 74 -6.06 -5.19 -11.62
C GLY A 74 -5.76 -6.64 -11.17
N PRO A 75 -6.58 -7.63 -11.58
CA PRO A 75 -6.34 -9.02 -11.25
C PRO A 75 -4.95 -9.49 -11.70
N ASN A 76 -4.08 -9.76 -10.72
CA ASN A 76 -2.69 -10.17 -10.96
C ASN A 76 -2.34 -11.47 -10.23
N TYR A 77 -3.35 -12.23 -9.79
CA TYR A 77 -3.20 -13.55 -9.18
C TYR A 77 -4.12 -14.52 -9.91
N ALA A 78 -3.61 -15.67 -10.31
CA ALA A 78 -4.42 -16.67 -11.03
C ALA A 78 -5.64 -17.13 -10.24
N ALA A 79 -5.52 -17.25 -8.91
CA ALA A 79 -6.64 -17.56 -8.04
C ALA A 79 -7.71 -16.45 -8.06
N ARG A 80 -7.30 -15.17 -8.09
CA ARG A 80 -8.21 -14.03 -8.15
C ARG A 80 -8.99 -14.00 -9.46
N VAL A 81 -8.29 -14.22 -10.58
CA VAL A 81 -8.90 -14.28 -11.92
C VAL A 81 -9.97 -15.37 -11.98
N ARG A 82 -9.69 -16.55 -11.41
CA ARG A 82 -10.66 -17.66 -11.32
C ARG A 82 -11.85 -17.33 -10.42
N GLU A 83 -11.61 -16.74 -9.25
CA GLU A 83 -12.66 -16.33 -8.31
C GLU A 83 -13.63 -15.33 -8.93
N THR A 84 -13.14 -14.37 -9.71
CA THR A 84 -13.98 -13.36 -10.36
C THR A 84 -14.56 -13.81 -11.71
N GLY A 85 -14.24 -15.02 -12.20
CA GLY A 85 -14.70 -15.52 -13.50
C GLY A 85 -14.22 -14.69 -14.70
N THR A 86 -13.21 -13.85 -14.53
CA THR A 86 -12.68 -12.98 -15.59
C THR A 86 -11.66 -13.70 -16.47
N SER A 87 -11.49 -13.27 -17.72
CA SER A 87 -10.42 -13.79 -18.59
C SER A 87 -9.04 -13.47 -18.04
N PHE A 88 -8.09 -14.40 -18.24
CA PHE A 88 -6.69 -14.15 -17.89
C PHE A 88 -6.13 -12.99 -18.71
N PRO A 89 -5.57 -11.95 -18.07
CA PRO A 89 -4.96 -10.85 -18.79
C PRO A 89 -3.69 -11.32 -19.52
N THR A 90 -3.47 -10.82 -20.74
CA THR A 90 -2.25 -11.05 -21.52
C THR A 90 -1.18 -9.98 -21.30
N VAL A 91 -1.59 -8.81 -20.79
CA VAL A 91 -0.73 -7.71 -20.34
C VAL A 91 -1.26 -7.15 -19.01
N PRO A 92 -0.42 -6.49 -18.18
CA PRO A 92 -0.90 -5.88 -16.94
C PRO A 92 -2.03 -4.88 -17.18
N VAL A 93 -3.21 -5.15 -16.62
CA VAL A 93 -4.32 -4.19 -16.59
C VAL A 93 -4.15 -3.30 -15.36
N PHE A 94 -4.28 -1.99 -15.50
CA PHE A 94 -4.14 -1.05 -14.39
C PHE A 94 -4.97 0.21 -14.58
N SER A 95 -5.22 0.91 -13.48
CA SER A 95 -5.76 2.27 -13.47
C SER A 95 -4.79 3.23 -12.79
N VAL A 96 -4.88 4.52 -13.12
CA VAL A 96 -4.05 5.56 -12.52
C VAL A 96 -4.98 6.55 -11.82
N GLY A 97 -4.87 6.62 -10.48
CA GLY A 97 -5.56 7.63 -9.69
C GLY A 97 -4.64 8.80 -9.35
N GLN A 98 -5.20 10.00 -9.25
CA GLN A 98 -4.49 11.12 -8.64
C GLN A 98 -4.16 10.78 -7.19
N GLY A 99 -2.91 11.01 -6.78
CA GLY A 99 -2.48 10.71 -5.42
C GLY A 99 -2.82 11.82 -4.42
N GLY A 100 -2.75 11.49 -3.14
CA GLY A 100 -3.00 12.41 -2.03
C GLY A 100 -4.45 12.50 -1.54
N GLN A 101 -5.42 11.98 -2.31
CA GLN A 101 -6.79 11.73 -1.83
C GLN A 101 -6.95 10.24 -1.47
N GLY A 102 -7.59 9.97 -0.34
CA GLY A 102 -7.89 8.59 0.09
C GLY A 102 -6.65 7.76 0.43
N VAL A 103 -5.67 8.31 1.15
CA VAL A 103 -4.54 7.55 1.70
C VAL A 103 -4.56 7.65 3.22
N ALA A 104 -4.39 6.52 3.89
CA ALA A 104 -4.38 6.45 5.35
C ALA A 104 -3.22 5.58 5.87
N GLY A 105 -2.82 5.84 7.11
CA GLY A 105 -1.68 5.21 7.78
C GLY A 105 -1.99 3.84 8.36
N ALA A 106 -0.94 3.18 8.85
CA ALA A 106 -1.01 1.81 9.33
C ALA A 106 -1.83 1.59 10.61
N ARG A 107 -2.24 2.66 11.28
CA ARG A 107 -3.05 2.64 12.52
C ARG A 107 -4.28 3.55 12.43
N ASP A 108 -4.55 4.12 11.27
CA ASP A 108 -5.69 5.02 11.08
C ASP A 108 -6.98 4.21 11.01
N ALA A 109 -8.07 4.77 11.54
CA ALA A 109 -9.37 4.10 11.50
C ALA A 109 -9.93 4.05 10.07
N ILE A 110 -10.66 2.99 9.77
CA ILE A 110 -11.47 2.87 8.55
C ILE A 110 -12.86 3.37 8.87
N CYS A 111 -13.27 4.48 8.27
CA CYS A 111 -14.61 5.03 8.43
C CYS A 111 -15.56 4.39 7.42
N LEU A 112 -16.47 3.54 7.90
CA LEU A 112 -17.57 3.01 7.08
C LEU A 112 -18.62 4.10 6.85
N PRO A 113 -19.22 4.17 5.64
CA PRO A 113 -20.26 5.14 5.36
C PRO A 113 -21.54 4.79 6.14
N ALA A 114 -22.30 5.82 6.52
CA ALA A 114 -23.52 5.67 7.33
C ALA A 114 -24.58 4.76 6.69
N GLU A 115 -24.63 4.70 5.37
CA GLU A 115 -25.58 3.94 4.55
C GLU A 115 -25.30 2.42 4.51
N GLY A 116 -24.32 1.91 5.27
CA GLY A 116 -24.16 0.46 5.45
C GLY A 116 -23.89 -0.29 4.15
N ARG A 117 -22.91 0.17 3.37
CA ARG A 117 -22.56 -0.43 2.08
C ARG A 117 -21.50 -1.52 2.20
N ASN A 118 -21.48 -2.40 1.19
CA ASN A 118 -20.49 -3.47 1.05
C ASN A 118 -19.09 -2.89 0.86
N VAL A 119 -18.28 -2.86 1.92
CA VAL A 119 -16.89 -2.41 1.87
C VAL A 119 -15.98 -3.62 1.65
N ASP A 120 -15.35 -3.64 0.49
CA ASP A 120 -14.37 -4.63 0.10
C ASP A 120 -12.97 -4.18 0.53
N TRP A 121 -12.08 -5.15 0.74
CA TRP A 121 -10.75 -4.95 1.28
C TRP A 121 -9.78 -5.92 0.61
N GLY A 122 -8.47 -5.70 0.75
CA GLY A 122 -7.52 -6.77 0.49
C GLY A 122 -6.08 -6.36 0.41
N VAL A 123 -5.24 -7.32 0.78
CA VAL A 123 -3.79 -7.16 0.89
C VAL A 123 -3.14 -7.06 -0.49
N GLU A 124 -2.20 -6.12 -0.63
CA GLU A 124 -1.38 -5.95 -1.82
C GLU A 124 0.07 -5.65 -1.42
N LEU A 125 1.01 -6.06 -2.28
CA LEU A 125 2.37 -5.53 -2.23
C LEU A 125 2.36 -4.12 -2.84
N GLY A 126 2.83 -3.14 -2.08
CA GLY A 126 3.08 -1.78 -2.56
C GLY A 126 4.51 -1.60 -3.03
N LEU A 127 4.68 -0.93 -4.17
CA LEU A 127 5.97 -0.56 -4.77
C LEU A 127 6.11 0.96 -4.68
N VAL A 128 7.19 1.45 -4.07
CA VAL A 128 7.50 2.89 -4.07
C VAL A 128 8.56 3.17 -5.13
N ILE A 129 8.28 4.08 -6.04
CA ILE A 129 9.21 4.46 -7.12
C ILE A 129 10.30 5.39 -6.57
N GLY A 130 11.55 5.08 -6.85
CA GLY A 130 12.73 5.80 -6.36
C GLY A 130 13.29 6.86 -7.31
N CYS A 131 13.01 6.74 -8.61
CA CYS A 131 13.47 7.70 -9.61
C CYS A 131 12.49 7.81 -10.78
N ARG A 132 12.61 8.89 -11.57
CA ARG A 132 11.78 9.11 -12.74
C ARG A 132 11.87 7.90 -13.69
N THR A 133 10.72 7.36 -14.08
CA THR A 133 10.64 6.12 -14.88
C THR A 133 9.66 6.30 -16.03
N ARG A 134 10.14 6.11 -17.26
CA ARG A 134 9.36 6.25 -18.50
C ARG A 134 9.93 5.30 -19.55
N GLY A 135 9.09 4.46 -20.14
CA GLY A 135 9.45 3.54 -21.23
C GLY A 135 10.63 2.61 -20.91
N VAL A 136 10.77 2.17 -19.65
CA VAL A 136 11.91 1.35 -19.24
C VAL A 136 11.64 -0.13 -19.52
N PRO A 137 12.64 -0.91 -19.98
CA PRO A 137 12.46 -2.34 -20.17
C PRO A 137 12.47 -3.10 -18.85
N ALA A 138 11.78 -4.25 -18.79
CA ALA A 138 11.65 -5.07 -17.57
C ALA A 138 13.00 -5.41 -16.91
N ARG A 139 14.03 -5.71 -17.73
CA ARG A 139 15.39 -6.05 -17.26
C ARG A 139 16.06 -4.97 -16.39
N THR A 140 15.67 -3.70 -16.53
CA THR A 140 16.20 -2.59 -15.72
C THR A 140 15.17 -2.00 -14.75
N ALA A 141 13.90 -2.40 -14.88
CA ALA A 141 12.78 -1.79 -14.16
C ALA A 141 12.94 -1.82 -12.63
N LEU A 142 13.49 -2.91 -12.07
CA LEU A 142 13.67 -3.01 -10.61
C LEU A 142 14.65 -1.99 -10.02
N ARG A 143 15.56 -1.43 -10.83
CA ARG A 143 16.49 -0.36 -10.41
C ARG A 143 15.78 0.95 -10.07
N HIS A 144 14.53 1.10 -10.52
CA HIS A 144 13.71 2.28 -10.28
C HIS A 144 12.86 2.17 -9.01
N VAL A 145 12.95 1.07 -8.26
CA VAL A 145 12.19 0.84 -7.03
C VAL A 145 12.99 1.33 -5.82
N ALA A 146 12.41 2.22 -5.01
CA ALA A 146 12.98 2.63 -3.73
C ALA A 146 12.83 1.54 -2.67
N GLY A 147 11.68 0.88 -2.65
CA GLY A 147 11.37 -0.19 -1.72
C GLY A 147 9.93 -0.67 -1.81
N TYR A 148 9.57 -1.50 -0.85
CA TYR A 148 8.30 -2.21 -0.79
C TYR A 148 7.59 -1.92 0.54
N THR A 149 6.27 -1.86 0.50
CA THR A 149 5.41 -1.61 1.67
C THR A 149 4.19 -2.53 1.64
N VAL A 150 3.48 -2.63 2.76
CA VAL A 150 2.15 -3.22 2.79
C VAL A 150 1.14 -2.20 2.31
N VAL A 151 0.19 -2.65 1.50
CA VAL A 151 -0.97 -1.90 1.07
C VAL A 151 -2.23 -2.72 1.37
N ASN A 152 -3.31 -2.05 1.78
CA ASN A 152 -4.65 -2.61 1.73
C ASN A 152 -5.60 -1.59 1.07
N GLY A 153 -6.19 -2.00 -0.05
CA GLY A 153 -7.21 -1.20 -0.72
C GLY A 153 -8.57 -1.47 -0.12
N VAL A 154 -9.14 -0.47 0.55
CA VAL A 154 -10.50 -0.47 1.08
C VAL A 154 -11.38 0.31 0.12
N THR A 155 -12.45 -0.32 -0.37
CA THR A 155 -13.29 0.26 -1.43
C THR A 155 -14.76 -0.03 -1.15
N ALA A 156 -15.59 1.00 -1.16
CA ALA A 156 -17.04 0.82 -1.13
C ALA A 156 -17.54 0.30 -2.48
N ARG A 157 -18.36 -0.76 -2.46
CA ARG A 157 -18.99 -1.33 -3.65
C ARG A 157 -20.41 -0.82 -3.82
N SER A 158 -20.89 -0.81 -5.07
CA SER A 158 -22.30 -0.56 -5.36
C SER A 158 -23.15 -1.79 -5.06
N ASP A 159 -24.42 -1.58 -4.70
CA ASP A 159 -25.36 -2.67 -4.38
C ASP A 159 -25.61 -3.63 -5.56
N SER A 160 -25.29 -3.18 -6.78
CA SER A 160 -25.43 -3.94 -8.04
C SER A 160 -24.24 -4.82 -8.41
N GLY A 161 -23.17 -4.91 -7.59
CA GLY A 161 -22.08 -5.87 -7.82
C GLY A 161 -20.67 -5.39 -7.49
N SER A 162 -19.66 -5.92 -8.19
CA SER A 162 -18.23 -5.73 -7.89
C SER A 162 -17.64 -4.37 -8.32
N ALA A 163 -18.44 -3.41 -8.79
CA ALA A 163 -17.95 -2.11 -9.23
C ALA A 163 -17.73 -1.17 -8.02
N PRO A 164 -16.68 -0.32 -8.03
CA PRO A 164 -16.55 0.76 -7.05
C PRO A 164 -17.78 1.68 -7.14
N ALA A 165 -18.34 2.05 -5.99
CA ALA A 165 -19.39 3.05 -5.93
C ALA A 165 -18.77 4.45 -6.01
N SER A 166 -18.89 5.09 -7.17
CA SER A 166 -18.36 6.45 -7.42
C SER A 166 -18.88 7.46 -6.39
N GLY A 167 -17.98 8.27 -5.83
CA GLY A 167 -18.33 9.43 -5.00
C GLY A 167 -18.46 9.18 -3.50
N LEU A 168 -18.06 8.01 -2.99
CA LEU A 168 -18.16 7.69 -1.56
C LEU A 168 -16.85 7.92 -0.80
N SER A 169 -16.98 8.28 0.48
CA SER A 169 -15.89 8.65 1.39
C SER A 169 -14.95 7.49 1.80
N THR A 170 -15.28 6.24 1.44
CA THR A 170 -14.59 5.02 1.93
C THR A 170 -13.70 4.36 0.87
N ASP A 171 -13.31 5.09 -0.18
CA ASP A 171 -12.22 4.68 -1.06
C ASP A 171 -10.87 5.11 -0.48
N VAL A 172 -10.26 4.22 0.30
CA VAL A 172 -9.04 4.48 1.06
C VAL A 172 -7.97 3.43 0.77
N THR A 173 -6.78 3.88 0.37
CA THR A 173 -5.57 3.07 0.28
C THR A 173 -4.80 3.18 1.60
N LEU A 174 -4.79 2.11 2.38
CA LEU A 174 -3.95 2.01 3.58
C LEU A 174 -2.52 1.68 3.17
N VAL A 175 -1.53 2.45 3.63
CA VAL A 175 -0.12 2.29 3.21
C VAL A 175 0.82 2.41 4.40
N GLY A 176 1.68 1.41 4.60
CA GLY A 176 2.69 1.42 5.65
C GLY A 176 2.94 0.03 6.26
N PRO A 177 3.31 -0.07 7.55
CA PRO A 177 3.76 1.01 8.42
C PRO A 177 5.13 1.56 8.00
N ALA A 178 5.86 0.83 7.17
CA ALA A 178 7.18 1.20 6.70
C ALA A 178 7.41 0.73 5.27
N MET A 179 8.27 1.46 4.56
CA MET A 179 8.95 0.98 3.37
C MET A 179 10.20 0.22 3.78
N VAL A 180 10.38 -0.98 3.25
CA VAL A 180 11.62 -1.74 3.33
C VAL A 180 12.37 -1.57 2.01
N THR A 181 13.65 -1.17 2.08
CA THR A 181 14.48 -1.00 0.88
C THR A 181 14.71 -2.32 0.16
N THR A 182 15.00 -2.24 -1.14
CA THR A 182 15.21 -3.39 -2.04
C THR A 182 16.20 -4.43 -1.54
N ASP A 183 17.20 -4.02 -0.75
CA ASP A 183 18.29 -4.88 -0.28
C ASP A 183 17.88 -5.81 0.87
N ASP A 184 16.76 -5.52 1.55
CA ASP A 184 16.25 -6.26 2.70
C ASP A 184 15.12 -7.24 2.33
N VAL A 185 14.81 -7.39 1.04
CA VAL A 185 13.78 -8.30 0.54
C VAL A 185 14.29 -9.09 -0.65
N PRO A 186 13.70 -10.26 -0.98
CA PRO A 186 14.04 -10.97 -2.19
C PRO A 186 13.83 -10.09 -3.43
N MET A 187 14.64 -10.29 -4.47
CA MET A 187 14.59 -9.51 -5.70
C MET A 187 13.16 -9.40 -6.24
N GLY A 188 12.71 -8.17 -6.50
CA GLY A 188 11.36 -7.92 -7.00
C GLY A 188 10.25 -8.07 -5.95
N GLY A 189 10.58 -8.25 -4.66
CA GLY A 189 9.60 -8.54 -3.62
C GLY A 189 8.94 -9.93 -3.79
N ARG A 190 9.59 -10.85 -4.52
CA ARG A 190 9.07 -12.20 -4.82
C ARG A 190 9.16 -13.10 -3.59
N GLY A 191 8.21 -14.03 -3.43
CA GLY A 191 8.26 -15.02 -2.35
C GLY A 191 7.75 -14.53 -0.99
N LEU A 192 7.28 -13.28 -0.89
CA LEU A 192 6.75 -12.71 0.33
C LEU A 192 5.35 -13.27 0.63
N THR A 193 5.17 -13.76 1.86
CA THR A 193 3.87 -14.24 2.34
C THR A 193 3.05 -13.06 2.81
N MET A 194 1.80 -12.99 2.35
CA MET A 194 0.85 -11.94 2.69
C MET A 194 -0.43 -12.52 3.28
N SER A 195 -1.04 -11.79 4.21
CA SER A 195 -2.30 -12.17 4.82
C SER A 195 -3.14 -10.97 5.21
N CYS A 196 -4.45 -11.19 5.25
CA CYS A 196 -5.40 -10.28 5.87
C CYS A 196 -6.26 -11.07 6.86
N VAL A 197 -6.33 -10.57 8.10
CA VAL A 197 -7.08 -11.13 9.21
C VAL A 197 -8.18 -10.14 9.58
N ILE A 198 -9.40 -10.63 9.74
CA ILE A 198 -10.56 -9.86 10.21
C ILE A 198 -11.21 -10.66 11.31
N ASP A 199 -11.43 -10.02 12.46
CA ASP A 199 -12.01 -10.65 13.65
C ASP A 199 -11.23 -11.92 14.08
N GLY A 200 -9.90 -11.80 14.10
CA GLY A 200 -9.00 -12.91 14.45
C GLY A 200 -8.93 -14.07 13.44
N ARG A 201 -9.71 -14.04 12.35
CA ARG A 201 -9.75 -15.09 11.33
C ARG A 201 -8.99 -14.67 10.07
N VAL A 202 -8.10 -15.54 9.59
CA VAL A 202 -7.42 -15.33 8.29
C VAL A 202 -8.45 -15.39 7.16
N ARG A 203 -8.63 -14.28 6.45
CA ARG A 203 -9.58 -14.16 5.33
C ARG A 203 -8.92 -14.19 3.97
N GLN A 204 -7.68 -13.69 3.89
CA GLN A 204 -6.79 -13.83 2.75
C GLN A 204 -5.43 -14.35 3.18
N ARG A 205 -4.83 -15.22 2.36
CA ARG A 205 -3.45 -15.67 2.47
C ARG A 205 -2.91 -15.98 1.08
N ALA A 206 -1.79 -15.39 0.72
CA ALA A 206 -1.17 -15.60 -0.59
C ALA A 206 0.36 -15.42 -0.52
N ASN A 207 1.02 -15.68 -1.63
CA ASN A 207 2.45 -15.41 -1.78
C ASN A 207 2.72 -14.61 -3.06
N THR A 208 3.59 -13.60 -3.01
CA THR A 208 3.95 -12.78 -4.18
C THR A 208 4.60 -13.58 -5.31
N SER A 209 5.04 -14.82 -5.08
CA SER A 209 5.47 -15.73 -6.15
C SER A 209 4.36 -16.13 -7.12
N GLN A 210 3.10 -15.96 -6.71
CA GLN A 210 1.89 -16.30 -7.46
C GLN A 210 1.38 -15.15 -8.36
N LEU A 211 2.10 -14.02 -8.39
CA LEU A 211 1.80 -12.92 -9.31
C LEU A 211 1.86 -13.43 -10.77
N ILE A 212 0.85 -13.09 -11.58
CA ILE A 212 0.82 -13.40 -13.02
C ILE A 212 1.90 -12.57 -13.72
N PHE A 213 1.94 -11.27 -13.43
CA PHE A 213 2.97 -10.34 -13.88
C PHE A 213 3.83 -9.92 -12.68
N ASP A 214 5.13 -10.19 -12.76
CA ASP A 214 6.06 -9.75 -11.74
C ASP A 214 6.23 -8.22 -11.72
N VAL A 215 6.89 -7.71 -10.67
CA VAL A 215 7.10 -6.27 -10.45
C VAL A 215 7.83 -5.62 -11.63
N ALA A 216 8.81 -6.30 -12.22
CA ALA A 216 9.57 -5.79 -13.35
C ALA A 216 8.68 -5.60 -14.59
N THR A 217 7.82 -6.58 -14.88
CA THR A 217 6.85 -6.57 -15.98
C THR A 217 5.80 -5.48 -15.78
N VAL A 218 5.27 -5.35 -14.57
CA VAL A 218 4.31 -4.29 -14.20
C VAL A 218 4.91 -2.91 -14.45
N ILE A 219 6.11 -2.62 -13.90
CA ILE A 219 6.75 -1.32 -14.05
C ILE A 219 7.05 -1.03 -15.54
N ALA A 220 7.58 -2.01 -16.27
CA ALA A 220 7.89 -1.84 -17.69
C ALA A 220 6.64 -1.43 -18.47
N HIS A 221 5.53 -2.14 -18.29
CA HIS A 221 4.27 -1.87 -18.97
C HIS A 221 3.65 -0.53 -18.54
N VAL A 222 3.54 -0.27 -17.24
CA VAL A 222 2.99 1.00 -16.72
C VAL A 222 3.78 2.19 -17.24
N SER A 223 5.11 2.07 -17.30
CA SER A 223 5.99 3.15 -17.74
C SER A 223 5.85 3.50 -19.22
N THR A 224 5.29 2.64 -20.08
CA THR A 224 5.01 2.99 -21.49
C THR A 224 3.80 3.92 -21.60
N VAL A 225 2.87 3.85 -20.64
CA VAL A 225 1.62 4.62 -20.63
C VAL A 225 1.77 5.92 -19.85
N THR A 226 2.32 5.88 -18.63
CA THR A 226 2.51 7.07 -17.78
C THR A 226 3.95 7.20 -17.28
N THR A 227 4.37 8.42 -16.95
CA THR A 227 5.66 8.64 -16.27
C THR A 227 5.47 8.45 -14.78
N LEU A 228 6.28 7.58 -14.17
CA LEU A 228 6.34 7.43 -12.72
C LEU A 228 7.41 8.36 -12.15
N LEU A 229 7.09 9.00 -11.02
CA LEU A 229 7.96 9.94 -10.32
C LEU A 229 8.43 9.34 -8.99
N PRO A 230 9.56 9.82 -8.44
CA PRO A 230 9.98 9.45 -7.09
C PRO A 230 8.84 9.66 -6.08
N GLY A 231 8.55 8.66 -5.26
CA GLY A 231 7.44 8.66 -4.30
C GLY A 231 6.09 8.21 -4.87
N ASP A 232 5.96 7.93 -6.16
CA ASP A 232 4.74 7.31 -6.69
C ASP A 232 4.57 5.88 -6.17
N LEU A 233 3.31 5.49 -5.97
CA LEU A 233 2.94 4.17 -5.46
C LEU A 233 2.36 3.32 -6.59
N ILE A 234 2.78 2.07 -6.69
CA ILE A 234 2.11 1.04 -7.49
C ILE A 234 1.63 -0.07 -6.56
N THR A 235 0.38 -0.49 -6.67
CA THR A 235 -0.16 -1.67 -5.98
C THR A 235 -0.21 -2.84 -6.96
N THR A 236 0.26 -4.03 -6.55
CA THR A 236 0.47 -5.15 -7.50
C THR A 236 -0.78 -5.98 -7.80
N GLY A 237 -1.95 -5.60 -7.26
CA GLY A 237 -3.18 -6.37 -7.34
C GLY A 237 -3.38 -7.25 -6.11
N ARG A 238 -4.66 -7.49 -5.77
CA ARG A 238 -5.09 -8.33 -4.63
C ARG A 238 -5.16 -9.81 -5.00
N PRO A 239 -4.84 -10.72 -4.06
CA PRO A 239 -5.09 -12.15 -4.23
C PRO A 239 -6.59 -12.47 -4.11
N ALA A 240 -6.95 -13.74 -4.28
CA ALA A 240 -8.31 -14.22 -4.05
C ALA A 240 -8.74 -14.06 -2.58
N GLY A 241 -10.05 -14.12 -2.33
CA GLY A 241 -10.65 -14.05 -1.00
C GLY A 241 -11.09 -12.66 -0.57
N SER A 242 -11.49 -11.81 -1.53
CA SER A 242 -12.14 -10.52 -1.25
C SER A 242 -13.41 -10.70 -0.41
N GLY A 243 -13.81 -9.68 0.35
CA GLY A 243 -14.98 -9.79 1.22
C GLY A 243 -16.28 -10.03 0.48
N THR A 244 -16.47 -9.28 -0.61
CA THR A 244 -17.68 -9.32 -1.46
C THR A 244 -17.63 -10.45 -2.48
N GLY A 245 -18.77 -11.06 -2.77
CA GLY A 245 -18.89 -12.13 -3.79
C GLY A 245 -18.46 -13.52 -3.31
N ARG A 246 -18.36 -13.74 -2.00
CA ARG A 246 -18.20 -15.06 -1.37
C ARG A 246 -19.50 -15.52 -0.74
N GLU A 247 -19.65 -16.82 -0.55
CA GLU A 247 -20.71 -17.40 0.27
C GLU A 247 -20.10 -18.11 1.50
N PRO A 248 -20.33 -17.62 2.74
CA PRO A 248 -20.93 -16.32 3.08
C PRO A 248 -19.98 -15.15 2.81
N GLU A 249 -20.54 -13.95 2.61
CA GLU A 249 -19.75 -12.72 2.45
C GLU A 249 -18.98 -12.37 3.74
N VAL A 250 -17.86 -11.68 3.58
CA VAL A 250 -17.00 -11.22 4.69
C VAL A 250 -16.83 -9.71 4.61
N LEU A 251 -17.81 -8.98 5.17
CA LEU A 251 -17.84 -7.52 5.18
C LEU A 251 -17.21 -6.95 6.45
N LEU A 252 -16.71 -5.72 6.35
CA LEU A 252 -16.29 -4.94 7.51
C LEU A 252 -17.50 -4.39 8.26
N TYR A 253 -17.44 -4.37 9.59
CA TYR A 253 -18.48 -3.81 10.46
C TYR A 253 -17.85 -2.96 11.56
N PRO A 254 -18.55 -1.93 12.08
CA PRO A 254 -18.00 -1.09 13.16
C PRO A 254 -17.59 -1.93 14.38
N GLY A 255 -16.41 -1.65 14.92
CA GLY A 255 -15.82 -2.33 16.07
C GLY A 255 -14.90 -3.50 15.71
N VAL A 256 -14.83 -3.93 14.44
CA VAL A 256 -13.87 -4.96 14.03
C VAL A 256 -12.49 -4.38 13.74
N ASP A 257 -11.44 -5.13 14.04
CA ASP A 257 -10.09 -4.84 13.58
C ASP A 257 -9.77 -5.62 12.30
N MET A 258 -9.19 -4.92 11.32
CA MET A 258 -8.54 -5.54 10.16
C MET A 258 -7.02 -5.46 10.31
N VAL A 259 -6.36 -6.62 10.22
CA VAL A 259 -4.90 -6.73 10.30
C VAL A 259 -4.36 -7.25 8.96
N THR A 260 -3.54 -6.45 8.30
CA THR A 260 -2.94 -6.79 7.01
C THR A 260 -1.43 -6.87 7.15
N GLU A 261 -0.84 -8.00 6.77
CA GLU A 261 0.59 -8.25 6.97
C GLU A 261 1.25 -8.74 5.67
N ILE A 262 2.48 -8.29 5.45
CA ILE A 262 3.42 -8.97 4.57
C ILE A 262 4.66 -9.30 5.40
N LYS A 263 4.93 -10.60 5.57
CA LYS A 263 6.04 -11.09 6.41
C LYS A 263 7.37 -10.49 5.94
N GLY A 264 8.11 -9.88 6.87
CA GLY A 264 9.38 -9.20 6.61
C GLY A 264 9.24 -7.71 6.25
N VAL A 265 8.08 -7.30 5.73
CA VAL A 265 7.80 -5.90 5.36
C VAL A 265 7.19 -5.15 6.55
N GLY A 266 5.97 -5.51 6.97
CA GLY A 266 5.28 -4.89 8.11
C GLY A 266 3.82 -5.34 8.27
N GLU A 267 3.12 -4.69 9.21
CA GLU A 267 1.71 -4.93 9.55
C GLU A 267 0.93 -3.60 9.59
N LEU A 268 -0.19 -3.54 8.87
CA LEU A 268 -1.26 -2.56 9.05
C LEU A 268 -2.29 -3.13 10.02
N ARG A 269 -2.76 -2.34 10.97
CA ARG A 269 -3.86 -2.69 11.88
C ARG A 269 -4.79 -1.51 11.99
N ASN A 270 -5.97 -1.66 11.42
CA ASN A 270 -6.92 -0.57 11.26
C ASN A 270 -8.25 -0.98 11.90
N SER A 271 -8.68 -0.21 12.90
CA SER A 271 -9.98 -0.39 13.52
C SER A 271 -11.07 0.21 12.64
N VAL A 272 -12.18 -0.51 12.50
CA VAL A 272 -13.31 -0.09 11.69
C VAL A 272 -14.29 0.67 12.57
N VAL A 273 -14.66 1.88 12.15
CA VAL A 273 -15.58 2.76 12.89
C VAL A 273 -16.73 3.20 11.98
N ARG A 274 -17.85 3.60 12.58
CA ARG A 274 -18.93 4.24 11.84
C ARG A 274 -18.56 5.70 11.59
N SER A 275 -18.75 6.22 10.38
CA SER A 275 -18.71 7.66 10.16
C SER A 275 -19.75 8.33 11.05
N GLY A 276 -19.34 9.27 11.91
CA GLY A 276 -20.28 10.10 12.67
C GLY A 276 -21.20 10.90 11.74
N PRO A 277 -22.34 11.41 12.24
CA PRO A 277 -23.13 12.36 11.47
C PRO A 277 -22.25 13.58 11.13
N GLN A 278 -22.15 13.92 9.85
CA GLN A 278 -21.54 15.18 9.39
C GLN A 278 -22.49 16.34 9.67
#